data_AF-A0A2T2VK91-F1
#
_entry.id   AF-A0A2T2VK91-F1
#
_cell.length_a   1.000
_cell.length_b   1.000
_cell.length_c   1.000
_cell.angle_alpha   90.00
_cell.angle_beta   90.00
_cell.angle_gamma   90.00
#
_symmetry.space_group_name_H-M   'P 1'
#
loop_
_entity.id
_entity.type
_entity.pdbx_description
1 polymer ?
#
loop_
_entity_poly.entity_id
_entity_poly.type
_entity_poly.pdbx_seq_one_letter_code
_entity_poly.pdbx_strand_id
1 'polypeptide(L)'
;AQNVLEGDIDTIKQQYRANAFEISLGGSIDQQNLELPFNYDIKWSKYNTTLDHTRFRIQIPEHDTPNKLLQHLMVSHTVYSLKEILPSIHDIFVATVTEDETKPAKSNS
;
A
#
# COMPACT_ATOMS: atom_id res chain seq x y z
N ALA A 1 -4.22 28.10 -16.48
CA ALA A 1 -5.10 28.01 -15.30
C ALA A 1 -4.88 26.63 -14.70
N GLN A 2 -4.21 26.55 -13.55
CA GLN A 2 -3.92 25.29 -12.90
C GLN A 2 -5.05 25.02 -11.91
N ASN A 3 -5.76 23.92 -12.10
CA ASN A 3 -7.05 23.67 -11.47
C ASN A 3 -6.87 23.44 -9.98
N VAL A 4 -7.44 24.32 -9.15
CA VAL A 4 -7.47 24.19 -7.68
C VAL A 4 -8.02 22.82 -7.25
N LEU A 5 -8.94 22.26 -8.05
CA LEU A 5 -9.52 20.93 -7.87
C LEU A 5 -8.52 19.77 -7.90
N GLU A 6 -7.43 19.86 -8.67
CA GLU A 6 -6.42 18.78 -8.73
C GLU A 6 -5.54 18.76 -7.46
N GLY A 7 -5.19 19.95 -6.93
CA GLY A 7 -4.39 20.08 -5.70
C GLY A 7 -5.11 19.53 -4.47
N ASP A 8 -6.43 19.69 -4.40
CA ASP A 8 -7.24 19.15 -3.30
C ASP A 8 -7.29 17.61 -3.33
N ILE A 9 -7.44 17.01 -4.52
CA ILE A 9 -7.53 15.55 -4.68
C ILE A 9 -6.23 14.85 -4.27
N ASP A 10 -5.07 15.38 -4.67
CA ASP A 10 -3.78 14.79 -4.31
C ASP A 10 -3.48 14.92 -2.81
N THR A 11 -3.91 16.03 -2.19
CA THR A 11 -3.84 16.23 -0.74
C THR A 11 -4.70 15.22 0.02
N ILE A 12 -5.93 14.99 -0.46
CA ILE A 12 -6.84 14.00 0.14
C ILE A 12 -6.25 12.58 0.01
N LYS A 13 -5.72 12.20 -1.16
CA LYS A 13 -5.05 10.89 -1.32
C LYS A 13 -3.85 10.72 -0.39
N GLN A 14 -3.13 11.79 -0.08
CA GLN A 14 -2.04 11.77 0.90
C GLN A 14 -2.55 11.53 2.32
N GLN A 15 -3.66 12.17 2.72
CA GLN A 15 -4.27 11.99 4.04
C GLN A 15 -4.77 10.56 4.26
N TYR A 16 -5.29 9.92 3.22
CA TYR A 16 -5.75 8.52 3.25
C TYR A 16 -4.69 7.52 2.77
N ARG A 17 -3.39 7.88 2.82
CA ARG A 17 -2.30 6.97 2.42
C ARG A 17 -2.36 5.70 3.25
N ALA A 18 -2.69 4.60 2.59
CA ALA A 18 -2.71 3.28 3.21
C ALA A 18 -1.30 2.68 3.41
N ASN A 19 -0.22 3.38 3.09
CA ASN A 19 1.16 2.84 3.07
C ASN A 19 1.24 1.49 2.32
N ALA A 20 0.51 1.39 1.22
CA ALA A 20 0.42 0.19 0.40
C ALA A 20 1.38 0.29 -0.80
N PHE A 21 2.15 -0.77 -1.00
CA PHE A 21 3.16 -0.85 -2.05
C PHE A 21 2.98 -2.14 -2.84
N GLU A 22 3.29 -2.06 -4.12
CA GLU A 22 3.43 -3.20 -5.00
C GLU A 22 4.91 -3.42 -5.32
N ILE A 23 5.39 -4.62 -5.06
CA ILE A 23 6.76 -5.03 -5.35
C ILE A 23 6.78 -6.24 -6.29
N SER A 24 7.67 -6.22 -7.28
CA SER A 24 7.91 -7.36 -8.16
C SER A 24 9.30 -7.91 -7.90
N LEU A 25 9.38 -9.20 -7.60
CA LEU A 25 10.61 -9.93 -7.31
C LEU A 25 10.82 -11.03 -8.35
N GLY A 26 12.06 -11.26 -8.77
CA GLY A 26 12.37 -12.32 -9.74
C GLY A 26 12.14 -13.72 -9.19
N GLY A 27 11.62 -14.61 -10.02
CA GLY A 27 11.32 -16.00 -9.68
C GLY A 27 9.94 -16.21 -9.05
N SER A 28 9.60 -17.49 -8.84
CA SER A 28 8.41 -17.93 -8.11
C SER A 28 8.68 -17.94 -6.61
N ILE A 29 8.35 -16.83 -5.93
CA ILE A 29 8.55 -16.65 -4.49
C ILE A 29 7.23 -16.80 -3.74
N ASP A 30 7.24 -17.60 -2.67
CA ASP A 30 6.13 -17.66 -1.71
C ASP A 30 6.25 -16.56 -0.66
N GLN A 31 5.12 -16.10 -0.13
CA GLN A 31 5.05 -15.01 0.86
C GLN A 31 5.92 -15.26 2.10
N GLN A 32 6.04 -16.52 2.52
CA GLN A 32 6.79 -16.95 3.70
C GLN A 32 8.30 -16.72 3.54
N ASN A 33 8.79 -16.79 2.30
CA ASN A 33 10.21 -16.64 1.98
C ASN A 33 10.67 -15.18 1.98
N LEU A 34 9.74 -14.22 2.10
CA LEU A 34 10.09 -12.81 2.21
C LEU A 34 10.66 -12.45 3.59
N GLU A 35 10.43 -13.30 4.60
CA GLU A 35 10.93 -13.12 5.98
C GLU A 35 10.63 -11.71 6.54
N LEU A 36 9.46 -11.17 6.19
CA LEU A 36 9.09 -9.81 6.60
C LEU A 36 8.78 -9.74 8.10
N PRO A 37 9.03 -8.59 8.74
CA PRO A 37 8.60 -8.35 10.11
C PRO A 37 7.08 -8.53 10.27
N PHE A 38 6.63 -9.00 11.44
CA PHE A 38 5.23 -9.34 11.72
C PHE A 38 4.23 -8.19 11.48
N ASN A 39 4.68 -6.94 11.57
CA ASN A 39 3.85 -5.76 11.35
C ASN A 39 3.69 -5.37 9.87
N TYR A 40 4.28 -6.12 8.93
CA TYR A 40 4.04 -5.99 7.50
C TYR A 40 2.89 -6.90 7.11
N ASP A 41 1.93 -6.36 6.36
CA ASP A 41 0.75 -7.10 5.96
C ASP A 41 0.77 -7.35 4.44
N ILE A 42 0.94 -8.60 4.04
CA ILE A 42 0.88 -9.02 2.63
C ILE A 42 -0.58 -9.27 2.27
N LYS A 43 -1.15 -8.36 1.47
CA LYS A 43 -2.55 -8.45 1.03
C LYS A 43 -2.76 -9.54 -0.02
N TRP A 44 -1.81 -9.69 -0.94
CA TRP A 44 -1.82 -10.75 -1.95
C TRP A 44 -0.46 -10.93 -2.61
N SER A 45 -0.28 -12.08 -3.26
CA SER A 45 0.84 -12.40 -4.14
C SER A 45 0.36 -13.02 -5.45
N LYS A 46 1.05 -12.74 -6.55
CA LYS A 46 0.74 -13.29 -7.87
C LYS A 46 2.01 -13.56 -8.64
N TYR A 47 2.27 -14.84 -8.92
CA TYR A 47 3.34 -15.26 -9.82
C TYR A 47 2.91 -15.05 -11.27
N ASN A 48 3.81 -14.53 -12.10
CA ASN A 48 3.62 -14.42 -13.54
C ASN A 48 4.72 -15.23 -14.23
N THR A 49 4.28 -16.33 -14.85
CA THR A 49 5.11 -17.32 -15.52
C THR A 49 5.82 -16.79 -16.75
N THR A 50 5.25 -15.80 -17.47
CA THR A 50 5.85 -15.24 -18.68
C THR A 50 7.04 -14.34 -18.37
N LEU A 51 6.97 -13.60 -17.27
CA LEU A 51 8.03 -12.68 -16.84
C LEU A 51 8.95 -13.27 -15.75
N ASP A 52 8.66 -14.51 -15.31
CA ASP A 52 9.34 -15.19 -14.21
C ASP A 52 9.54 -14.27 -13.00
N HIS A 53 8.44 -13.73 -12.49
CA HIS A 53 8.45 -12.84 -11.32
C HIS A 53 7.20 -13.02 -10.46
N THR A 54 7.34 -12.88 -9.14
CA THR A 54 6.21 -12.79 -8.21
C THR A 54 5.99 -11.33 -7.81
N ARG A 55 4.74 -10.90 -7.93
CA ARG A 55 4.28 -9.59 -7.50
C ARG A 55 3.58 -9.70 -6.16
N PHE A 56 3.89 -8.81 -5.23
CA PHE A 56 3.26 -8.74 -3.91
C PHE A 56 2.65 -7.37 -3.71
N ARG A 57 1.48 -7.34 -3.06
CA ARG A 57 0.94 -6.11 -2.47
C ARG A 57 1.13 -6.16 -0.97
N ILE A 58 1.89 -5.21 -0.46
CA ILE A 58 2.33 -5.16 0.93
C ILE A 58 1.90 -3.83 1.51
N GLN A 59 1.27 -3.86 2.67
CA GLN A 59 1.02 -2.69 3.49
C GLN A 59 2.10 -2.63 4.57
N ILE A 60 2.81 -1.51 4.65
CA ILE A 60 3.87 -1.29 5.62
C ILE A 60 3.36 -0.42 6.79
N PRO A 61 3.96 -0.52 7.98
CA PRO A 61 3.62 0.34 9.11
C PRO A 61 3.83 1.83 8.81
N GLU A 62 3.03 2.72 9.40
CA GLU A 62 3.10 4.18 9.16
C GLU A 62 4.46 4.80 9.48
N HIS A 63 5.18 4.24 10.45
CA HIS A 63 6.52 4.71 10.84
C HIS A 63 7.64 4.08 10.02
N ASP A 64 7.30 3.15 9.13
CA ASP A 64 8.26 2.51 8.25
C ASP A 64 8.33 3.21 6.89
N THR A 65 9.36 2.90 6.12
CA THR A 65 9.60 3.52 4.82
C THR A 65 9.72 2.46 3.74
N PRO A 66 9.32 2.77 2.49
CA PRO A 66 9.53 1.88 1.35
C PRO A 66 11.00 1.51 1.16
N ASN A 67 11.94 2.38 1.55
CA ASN A 67 13.36 2.11 1.46
C ASN A 67 13.82 1.00 2.41
N LYS A 68 13.26 0.93 3.63
CA LYS A 68 13.58 -0.15 4.58
C LYS A 68 13.05 -1.50 4.07
N LEU A 69 11.83 -1.53 3.52
CA LEU A 69 11.29 -2.71 2.84
C LEU A 69 12.21 -3.15 1.68
N LEU A 70 12.62 -2.20 0.86
CA LEU A 70 13.48 -2.46 -0.29
C LEU A 70 14.83 -3.02 0.14
N GLN A 71 15.47 -2.41 1.15
CA GLN A 71 16.74 -2.87 1.70
C GLN A 71 16.64 -4.30 2.23
N HIS A 72 15.57 -4.62 2.96
CA HIS A 72 15.32 -5.98 3.47
C HIS A 72 15.23 -7.00 2.34
N LEU A 73 14.40 -6.73 1.32
CA LEU A 73 14.17 -7.67 0.23
C LEU A 73 15.39 -7.85 -0.69
N MET A 74 16.16 -6.78 -0.91
CA MET A 74 17.37 -6.83 -1.74
C MET A 74 18.49 -7.71 -1.17
N VAL A 75 18.41 -8.13 0.11
CA VAL A 75 19.40 -9.06 0.71
C VAL A 75 19.35 -10.44 0.05
N SER A 76 18.16 -10.93 -0.25
CA SER A 76 17.92 -12.32 -0.70
C SER A 76 17.14 -12.42 -2.01
N HIS A 77 16.62 -11.31 -2.54
CA HIS A 77 15.78 -11.30 -3.73
C HIS A 77 16.21 -10.25 -4.75
N THR A 78 16.01 -10.56 -6.02
CA THR A 78 16.17 -9.60 -7.12
C THR A 78 14.90 -8.77 -7.26
N VAL A 79 14.98 -7.47 -6.97
CA VAL A 79 13.85 -6.55 -7.08
C VAL A 79 13.78 -5.95 -8.48
N TYR A 80 12.64 -6.10 -9.15
CA TYR A 80 12.40 -5.51 -10.48
C TYR A 80 11.62 -4.19 -10.43
N SER A 81 10.73 -4.02 -9.45
CA SER A 81 9.95 -2.79 -9.31
C SER A 81 9.44 -2.60 -7.90
N LEU A 82 9.38 -1.35 -7.44
CA LEU A 82 8.65 -0.94 -6.26
C LEU A 82 7.75 0.24 -6.64
N LYS A 83 6.45 0.13 -6.36
CA LYS A 83 5.46 1.15 -6.71
C LYS A 83 4.56 1.44 -5.52
N GLU A 84 4.42 2.72 -5.17
CA GLU A 84 3.41 3.16 -4.21
C GLU A 84 2.00 3.07 -4.83
N ILE A 85 1.05 2.52 -4.06
CA ILE A 85 -0.35 2.42 -4.47
C ILE A 85 -1.16 3.44 -3.67
N LEU A 86 -1.54 4.53 -4.34
CA LEU A 86 -2.47 5.49 -3.78
C LEU A 86 -3.91 4.97 -3.87
N PRO A 87 -4.76 5.29 -2.87
CA PRO A 87 -6.18 4.97 -2.94
C PRO A 87 -6.85 5.72 -4.09
N SER A 88 -7.88 5.10 -4.67
CA SER A 88 -8.74 5.79 -5.63
C SER A 88 -9.72 6.74 -4.90
N ILE A 89 -10.33 7.66 -5.64
CA ILE A 89 -11.38 8.55 -5.09
C ILE A 89 -12.55 7.74 -4.55
N HIS A 90 -12.90 6.63 -5.20
CA HIS A 90 -13.94 5.73 -4.74
C HIS A 90 -13.58 5.09 -3.39
N ASP A 91 -12.34 4.61 -3.25
CA ASP A 91 -11.85 4.03 -1.98
C ASP A 91 -11.90 5.04 -0.84
N ILE A 92 -11.49 6.29 -1.10
CA ILE A 92 -11.54 7.40 -0.14
C ILE A 92 -12.99 7.70 0.27
N PHE A 93 -13.91 7.76 -0.69
CA PHE A 93 -15.32 8.03 -0.42
C PHE A 93 -15.92 6.95 0.49
N VAL A 94 -15.67 5.67 0.21
CA VAL A 94 -16.14 4.55 1.03
C VAL A 94 -15.54 4.61 2.44
N ALA A 95 -14.24 4.90 2.57
CA ALA A 95 -13.59 5.04 3.87
C ALA A 95 -14.22 6.16 4.70
N THR A 96 -14.43 7.34 4.10
CA THR A 96 -15.02 8.51 4.77
C THR A 96 -16.44 8.24 5.28
N VAL A 97 -17.29 7.62 4.45
CA VAL A 97 -18.67 7.29 4.83
C VAL A 97 -18.69 6.24 5.95
N THR A 98 -17.81 5.25 5.88
CA THR A 98 -17.73 4.20 6.91
C THR A 98 -17.23 4.73 8.25
N GLU A 99 -16.28 5.67 8.25
CA GLU A 99 -15.82 6.33 9.49
C GLU A 99 -16.92 7.14 10.17
N ASP A 100 -17.74 7.87 9.40
CA ASP A 100 -18.81 8.70 9.98
C ASP A 100 -19.94 7.88 10.61
N GLU A 101 -20.26 6.71 10.06
CA GLU A 101 -21.24 5.76 10.63
C GLU A 101 -20.79 5.17 11.99
N THR A 102 -19.49 5.23 12.31
CA THR A 102 -18.94 4.69 13.57
C THR A 102 -18.76 5.74 14.67
N LYS A 103 -19.05 7.02 14.41
CA LYS A 103 -19.05 8.05 15.48
C LYS A 103 -20.29 7.90 16.36
N PRO A 104 -20.16 7.67 17.67
CA PRO A 104 -21.31 7.75 18.56
C PRO A 104 -21.86 9.18 18.51
N ALA A 105 -23.17 9.29 18.25
CA ALA A 105 -23.90 10.55 18.23
C ALA A 105 -23.51 11.38 19.46
N LYS A 106 -22.95 12.57 19.23
CA LYS A 106 -22.70 13.53 20.31
C LYS A 106 -24.02 13.75 21.05
N SER A 107 -24.08 13.29 22.30
CA SER A 107 -25.10 13.66 23.26
C SER A 107 -25.04 15.18 23.40
N ASN A 108 -26.08 15.85 22.87
CA ASN A 108 -26.32 17.24 23.18
C ASN A 108 -26.62 17.36 24.68
N SER A 109 -25.85 18.19 25.39
CA SER A 109 -26.22 18.82 26.67
C SER A 109 -26.02 20.31 26.54
#